data_AF-A0A2H1VLB0-F1
#
_entry.id   AF-A0A2H1VLB0-F1
#
_cell.length_a   1.000
_cell.length_b   1.000
_cell.length_c   1.000
_cell.angle_alpha   90.00
_cell.angle_beta   90.00
_cell.angle_gamma   90.00
#
_symmetry.space_group_name_H-M   'P 1'
#
loop_
_entity.id
_entity.type
_entity.pdbx_description
1 polymer ?
#
loop_
_entity_poly.entity_id
_entity_poly.type
_entity_poly.pdbx_seq_one_letter_code
_entity_poly.pdbx_strand_id
1 'polypeptide(L)' 'MTNSKKSVRPTRQLRPSRERSWSLEECSICFDVMLRNQDLTSLPCTHNFHTDCIMPWLQEKQTCPNCRKVA' A
#
# COMPACT_ATOMS: atom_id res chain seq x y z
N MET A 1 21.14 22.98 41.85
CA MET A 1 20.19 23.82 41.11
C MET A 1 19.51 23.00 40.03
N THR A 2 18.20 23.14 39.93
CA THR A 2 17.29 22.23 39.21
C THR A 2 17.46 22.27 37.69
N ASN A 3 17.58 21.08 37.13
CA ASN A 3 17.54 20.76 35.71
C ASN A 3 16.18 21.18 35.11
N SER A 4 16.18 22.17 34.22
CA SER A 4 14.98 22.71 33.57
C SER A 4 15.09 22.63 32.05
N LYS A 5 14.58 21.51 31.53
CA LYS A 5 13.81 21.37 30.28
C LYS A 5 14.16 22.34 29.13
N LYS A 6 15.00 21.89 28.19
CA LYS A 6 14.79 22.28 26.79
C LYS A 6 13.67 21.41 26.22
N SER A 7 12.47 21.98 26.20
CA SER A 7 11.29 21.44 25.51
C SER A 7 11.58 21.43 24.01
N VAL A 8 12.15 20.33 23.51
CA VAL A 8 12.21 20.08 22.07
C VAL A 8 10.82 19.60 21.67
N ARG A 9 10.00 20.50 21.12
CA ARG A 9 8.82 20.10 20.37
C ARG A 9 9.31 19.36 19.12
N PRO A 10 8.96 18.08 18.89
CA PRO A 10 9.30 17.45 17.63
C PRO A 10 8.40 18.06 16.55
N THR A 11 8.94 19.02 15.82
CA THR A 11 8.27 19.64 14.68
C THR A 11 8.06 18.58 13.60
N ARG A 12 6.82 18.12 13.47
CA ARG A 12 6.16 17.71 12.22
C ARG A 12 7.09 17.05 11.19
N GLN A 13 7.27 15.74 11.34
CA GLN A 13 7.59 14.74 10.30
C GLN A 13 8.02 15.35 8.96
N LEU A 14 9.30 15.70 8.83
CA LEU A 14 9.91 15.93 7.53
C LEU A 14 9.90 14.59 6.80
N ARG A 15 8.97 14.49 5.86
CA ARG A 15 8.77 13.39 4.93
C ARG A 15 10.13 13.01 4.34
N PRO A 16 10.58 11.73 4.42
CA PRO A 16 11.80 11.34 3.76
C PRO A 16 11.64 11.64 2.27
N SER A 17 12.46 12.56 1.76
CA SER A 17 12.76 12.72 0.35
C SER A 17 13.50 11.48 -0.12
N ARG A 18 12.79 10.34 -0.20
CA ARG A 18 13.29 9.18 -0.92
C ARG A 18 12.70 9.23 -2.31
N GLU A 19 13.44 9.90 -3.16
CA GLU A 19 13.51 9.57 -4.57
C GLU A 19 13.73 8.05 -4.67
N ARG A 20 12.65 7.30 -4.87
CA ARG A 20 12.73 5.97 -5.43
C ARG A 20 11.73 5.92 -6.56
N SER A 21 12.20 6.41 -7.70
CA SER A 21 11.61 6.17 -9.01
C SER A 21 11.71 4.68 -9.35
N TRP A 22 11.07 3.82 -8.56
CA TRP A 22 10.82 2.44 -8.92
C TRP A 22 9.31 2.32 -8.91
N SER A 23 8.71 2.35 -10.09
CA SER A 23 7.33 1.99 -10.36
C SER A 23 7.14 0.50 -10.06
N LEU A 24 7.24 0.16 -8.78
CA LEU A 24 6.86 -1.12 -8.23
C LEU A 24 5.39 -0.97 -7.87
N GLU A 25 4.53 -1.76 -8.50
CA GLU A 25 3.12 -1.75 -8.16
C GLU A 25 2.96 -2.32 -6.75
N GLU A 26 2.31 -1.58 -5.85
CA GLU A 26 2.04 -2.04 -4.48
C GLU A 26 0.61 -2.58 -4.38
N CYS A 27 0.44 -3.70 -3.69
CA CYS A 27 -0.88 -4.28 -3.48
C CYS A 27 -1.64 -3.43 -2.45
N SER A 28 -2.76 -2.82 -2.85
CA SER A 28 -3.56 -1.97 -1.96
C SER A 28 -4.31 -2.73 -0.84
N ILE A 29 -4.21 -4.06 -0.81
CA ILE A 29 -4.84 -4.92 0.22
C ILE A 29 -3.86 -5.18 1.37
N CYS A 30 -2.62 -5.57 1.06
CA CYS A 30 -1.60 -5.88 2.07
C CYS A 30 -0.52 -4.79 2.22
N PHE A 31 -0.56 -3.74 1.40
CA PHE A 31 0.42 -2.64 1.36
C PHE A 31 1.87 -3.11 1.16
N ASP A 32 2.02 -4.21 0.40
CA ASP A 32 3.33 -4.80 0.09
C ASP A 32 3.61 -4.70 -1.41
N VAL A 33 4.90 -4.74 -1.75
CA VAL A 33 5.37 -4.62 -3.13
C VAL A 33 5.03 -5.89 -3.90
N MET A 34 4.36 -5.74 -5.04
CA MET A 34 4.09 -6.84 -5.95
C MET A 34 5.36 -7.18 -6.74
N LEU A 35 5.94 -8.34 -6.43
CA LEU A 35 7.15 -8.83 -7.09
C LEU A 35 6.80 -9.72 -8.29
N ARG A 36 7.67 -9.76 -9.30
CA ARG A 36 7.51 -10.59 -10.51
C ARG A 36 7.43 -12.10 -10.22
N ASN A 37 7.86 -12.52 -9.04
CA ASN A 37 7.90 -13.91 -8.59
C ASN A 37 6.72 -14.29 -7.68
N GLN A 38 5.74 -13.41 -7.52
CA GLN A 38 4.50 -13.68 -6.79
C GLN A 38 3.33 -13.85 -7.76
N ASP A 39 2.31 -14.60 -7.32
CA ASP A 39 1.06 -14.72 -8.05
C ASP A 39 0.26 -13.42 -7.96
N LEU A 40 0.12 -12.76 -9.11
CA LEU A 40 -0.65 -11.53 -9.25
C LEU A 40 -1.88 -11.81 -10.13
N THR A 41 -3.04 -11.34 -9.67
CA THR A 41 -4.27 -11.35 -10.45
C THR A 41 -4.55 -9.93 -10.92
N SER A 42 -4.64 -9.77 -12.25
CA SER A 42 -5.08 -8.54 -12.90
C SER A 42 -6.58 -8.59 -13.14
N LEU A 43 -7.31 -7.59 -12.65
CA LEU A 43 -8.74 -7.44 -12.94
C LEU A 43 -8.96 -6.76 -14.30
N PRO A 44 -10.14 -6.92 -14.93
CA PRO A 44 -10.50 -6.25 -16.19
C PRO A 44 -10.53 -4.72 -16.06
N CYS A 45 -10.55 -4.21 -14.83
CA CYS A 45 -10.41 -2.79 -14.51
C CYS A 45 -8.96 -2.31 -14.42
N THR A 46 -7.99 -3.09 -14.94
CA THR A 46 -6.54 -2.82 -15.00
C THR A 46 -5.83 -2.68 -13.66
N HIS A 47 -6.44 -3.18 -12.57
CA HIS A 47 -5.82 -3.17 -11.25
C HIS A 47 -5.22 -4.53 -10.94
N ASN A 48 -3.98 -4.53 -10.45
CA ASN A 48 -3.23 -5.73 -10.07
C ASN A 48 -3.22 -5.88 -8.55
N PHE A 49 -3.37 -7.11 -8.09
CA PHE A 49 -3.29 -7.47 -6.67
C PHE A 49 -2.65 -8.84 -6.54
N HIS A 50 -2.09 -9.17 -5.37
CA HIS A 50 -1.72 -10.56 -5.08
C HIS A 50 -2.94 -11.45 -5.18
N THR A 51 -2.79 -12.61 -5.83
CA THR A 51 -3.83 -13.63 -5.94
C THR A 51 -4.34 -14.02 -4.55
N ASP A 52 -3.44 -14.24 -3.58
CA ASP A 52 -3.82 -14.52 -2.18
C ASP A 52 -4.61 -13.39 -1.51
N CYS A 53 -4.35 -12.13 -1.87
CA CYS A 53 -5.05 -11.00 -1.28
C CYS A 53 -6.42 -10.76 -1.92
N ILE A 54 -6.52 -10.90 -3.24
CA ILE A 54 -7.74 -10.59 -3.99
C ILE A 54 -8.72 -11.76 -4.03
N MET A 55 -8.27 -13.01 -3.92
CA MET A 55 -9.15 -14.18 -3.85
C MET A 55 -10.22 -14.12 -2.74
N PRO A 56 -9.88 -13.90 -1.45
CA PRO A 56 -10.91 -13.80 -0.41
C PRO A 56 -11.84 -12.61 -0.63
N TRP A 57 -11.32 -11.51 -1.16
CA TRP A 57 -12.14 -10.33 -1.50
C TRP A 57 -13.17 -10.64 -2.60
N LEU A 58 -12.75 -11.37 -3.64
CA LEU A 58 -13.63 -11.78 -4.73
C LEU A 58 -14.67 -12.81 -4.30
N GLN A 59 -14.41 -13.61 -3.26
CA GLN A 59 -15.42 -14.51 -2.70
C GLN A 59 -16.56 -13.74 -2.02
N GLU A 60 -16.28 -12.59 -1.41
CA GLU A 60 -17.30 -11.81 -0.70
C GLU A 60 -18.00 -10.77 -1.58
N LYS A 61 -17.24 -10.01 -2.38
CA LYS A 61 -17.74 -8.79 -3.04
C LYS A 61 -17.63 -8.80 -4.57
N GLN A 62 -16.87 -9.72 -5.17
CA GLN A 62 -16.67 -9.82 -6.64
C GLN A 62 -16.36 -8.46 -7.34
N THR A 63 -15.78 -7.50 -6.62
CA THR A 63 -15.57 -6.12 -7.09
C THR A 63 -14.14 -5.70 -6.82
N CYS A 64 -13.63 -4.72 -7.56
CA CYS A 64 -12.28 -4.20 -7.34
C CYS A 64 -12.24 -3.29 -6.09
N PRO A 65 -11.31 -3.47 -5.14
CA PRO A 65 -11.21 -2.61 -3.96
C PRO A 65 -10.80 -1.17 -4.29
N ASN A 66 -10.09 -0.94 -5.41
CA ASN A 66 -9.66 0.39 -5.83
C ASN A 66 -10.75 1.18 -6.57
N CYS A 67 -11.44 0.55 -7.53
CA CYS A 67 -12.40 1.26 -8.39
C CYS A 67 -13.86 0.82 -8.24
N ARG A 68 -14.14 -0.17 -7.39
CA ARG A 68 -15.48 -0.74 -7.13
C ARG A 68 -16.20 -1.27 -8.38
N LYS A 69 -15.49 -1.48 -9.49
CA LYS A 69 -16.01 -2.14 -10.69
C LYS A 69 -16.03 -3.66 -10.48
N VAL A 70 -16.97 -4.34 -11.11
CA VAL A 70 -17.04 -5.81 -11.09
C VAL A 70 -15.76 -6.39 -11.69
N ALA A 71 -15.21 -7.38 -11.00
CA ALA A 71 -13.96 -8.06 -11.32
C ALA A 71 -14.13 -9.10 -12.43
#